data_AF-A0A9J6EIF0-F1
#
_entry.id   AF-A0A9J6EIF0-F1
#
_cell.length_a   1.000
_cell.length_b   1.000
_cell.length_c   1.000
_cell.angle_alpha   90.00
_cell.angle_beta   90.00
_cell.angle_gamma   90.00
#
_symmetry.space_group_name_H-M   'P 1'
#
loop_
_entity.id
_entity.type
_entity.pdbx_description
1 polymer ?
#
loop_
_entity_poly.entity_id
_entity_poly.type
_entity_poly.pdbx_seq_one_letter_code
_entity_poly.pdbx_strand_id
1 'polypeptide(L)'
;MDVSLLKPFAEHYACDINSVEVECKLVIKLLQRIEAERKCKIETLLQLVTVLEEYKLAFHELHKLSVIAVTIPASSSSRERTFSCLRRLKTYLRSKMTNNRLSDLAVLAVERSLANKIDLQRVVDMFDAAHNNRRIRLHLYAGK
;
A
#
# COMPACT_ATOMS: atom_id res chain seq x y z
N MET A 1 -24.60 11.61 -3.29
CA MET A 1 -23.70 11.24 -2.17
C MET A 1 -24.24 11.89 -0.92
N ASP A 2 -24.41 11.14 0.16
CA ASP A 2 -24.84 11.69 1.44
C ASP A 2 -23.63 12.28 2.16
N VAL A 3 -23.58 13.61 2.27
CA VAL A 3 -22.42 14.32 2.83
C VAL A 3 -22.25 14.02 4.32
N SER A 4 -23.32 13.62 5.01
CA SER A 4 -23.31 13.26 6.43
C SER A 4 -22.33 12.13 6.74
N LEU A 5 -22.19 11.15 5.84
CA LEU A 5 -21.26 10.03 5.98
C LEU A 5 -19.81 10.44 5.71
N LEU A 6 -19.60 11.51 4.94
CA LEU A 6 -18.26 11.98 4.55
C LEU A 6 -17.67 12.95 5.57
N LYS A 7 -18.50 13.64 6.36
CA LYS A 7 -18.06 14.58 7.43
C LYS A 7 -17.01 13.99 8.39
N PRO A 8 -17.26 12.84 9.06
CA PRO A 8 -16.26 12.27 9.98
C PRO A 8 -14.97 11.87 9.27
N PHE A 9 -15.04 11.46 8.00
CA PHE A 9 -13.87 11.12 7.20
C PHE A 9 -13.08 12.37 6.80
N ALA A 10 -13.77 13.44 6.39
CA ALA A 10 -13.17 14.74 6.07
C ALA A 10 -12.49 15.37 7.29
N GLU A 11 -13.15 15.36 8.44
CA GLU A 11 -12.59 15.83 9.71
C GLU A 11 -11.32 15.06 10.10
N HIS A 12 -11.34 13.73 9.97
CA HIS A 12 -10.20 12.87 10.31
C HIS A 12 -8.95 13.18 9.48
N TYR A 13 -9.12 13.55 8.20
CA TYR A 13 -8.03 13.90 7.28
C TYR A 13 -7.79 15.42 7.14
N ALA A 14 -8.31 16.21 8.08
CA ALA A 14 -8.17 17.66 8.14
C ALA A 14 -8.54 18.35 6.81
N CYS A 15 -9.65 17.91 6.20
CA CYS A 15 -10.22 18.52 5.00
C CYS A 15 -11.24 19.60 5.40
N ASP A 16 -11.35 20.67 4.60
CA ASP A 16 -12.35 21.71 4.86
C ASP A 16 -13.76 21.22 4.52
N ILE A 17 -14.61 21.08 5.53
CA ILE A 17 -15.96 20.51 5.41
C ILE A 17 -16.83 21.35 4.47
N ASN A 18 -16.68 22.68 4.51
CA ASN A 18 -17.46 23.59 3.66
C ASN A 18 -17.09 23.40 2.19
N SER A 19 -15.80 23.34 1.88
CA SER A 19 -15.29 23.04 0.54
C SER A 19 -15.75 21.66 0.08
N VAL A 20 -15.66 20.63 0.92
CA VAL A 20 -16.13 19.27 0.61
C VAL A 20 -17.64 19.25 0.28
N GLU A 21 -18.47 19.97 1.03
CA GLU A 21 -19.92 20.05 0.77
C GLU A 21 -20.23 20.69 -0.59
N VAL A 22 -19.52 21.77 -0.95
CA VAL A 22 -19.66 22.45 -2.23
C VAL A 22 -19.17 21.56 -3.37
N GLU A 23 -17.97 20.99 -3.22
CA GLU A 23 -17.36 20.08 -4.19
C GLU A 23 -18.25 18.85 -4.44
N CYS A 24 -18.84 18.25 -3.41
CA CYS A 24 -19.77 17.12 -3.55
C CYS A 24 -21.00 17.47 -4.41
N LYS A 25 -21.57 18.67 -4.22
CA LYS A 25 -22.72 19.13 -5.01
C LYS A 25 -22.33 19.36 -6.47
N LEU A 26 -21.15 19.93 -6.71
CA LEU A 26 -20.63 20.20 -8.04
C LEU A 26 -20.22 18.91 -8.78
N VAL A 27 -19.62 17.95 -8.08
CA VAL A 27 -19.21 16.67 -8.69
C VAL A 27 -20.41 15.90 -9.19
N ILE A 28 -21.53 15.89 -8.47
CA ILE A 28 -22.75 15.19 -8.90
C ILE A 28 -23.25 15.78 -10.24
N LYS A 29 -23.22 17.10 -10.39
CA LYS A 29 -23.60 17.76 -11.65
C LYS A 29 -22.63 17.41 -12.79
N LEU A 30 -21.33 17.32 -12.50
CA LEU A 30 -20.33 16.88 -13.48
C LEU A 30 -20.54 15.43 -13.90
N LEU A 31 -20.80 14.52 -12.94
CA LEU A 31 -21.04 13.11 -13.23
C LEU A 31 -22.28 12.94 -14.11
N GLN A 32 -23.38 13.63 -13.78
CA GLN A 32 -24.61 13.62 -14.60
C GLN A 32 -24.35 14.14 -16.02
N ARG A 33 -23.52 15.18 -16.17
CA ARG A 33 -23.14 15.72 -17.47
C ARG A 33 -22.29 14.72 -18.27
N ILE A 34 -21.32 14.08 -17.63
CA ILE A 34 -20.45 13.07 -18.26
C ILE A 34 -21.28 11.85 -18.68
N GLU A 35 -22.23 11.41 -17.86
CA GLU A 35 -23.14 10.31 -18.20
C GLU A 35 -24.02 10.65 -19.42
N ALA A 36 -24.49 11.89 -19.51
CA ALA A 36 -25.28 12.36 -20.65
C ALA A 36 -24.44 12.50 -21.94
N GLU A 37 -23.20 12.99 -21.84
CA GLU A 37 -22.31 13.22 -23.00
C GLU A 37 -21.64 11.92 -23.50
N ARG A 38 -21.20 11.04 -22.60
CA ARG A 38 -20.40 9.85 -22.95
C ARG A 38 -21.19 8.52 -22.95
N LYS A 39 -22.45 8.49 -22.49
CA LYS A 39 -23.22 7.24 -22.27
C LYS A 39 -22.49 6.18 -21.44
N CYS A 40 -21.55 6.59 -20.58
CA CYS A 40 -20.80 5.70 -19.70
C CYS A 40 -21.16 6.02 -18.26
N LYS A 41 -21.53 4.99 -17.50
CA LYS A 41 -21.77 5.10 -16.07
C LYS A 41 -20.45 4.91 -15.33
N ILE A 42 -20.19 5.74 -14.33
CA ILE A 42 -19.02 5.57 -13.45
C ILE A 42 -19.43 4.58 -12.36
N GLU A 43 -18.89 3.36 -12.44
CA GLU A 43 -19.27 2.25 -11.56
C GLU A 43 -18.26 2.02 -10.44
N THR A 44 -17.01 2.47 -10.63
CA THR A 44 -15.91 2.18 -9.70
C THR A 44 -15.32 3.47 -9.10
N LEU A 45 -14.93 3.41 -7.82
CA LEU A 45 -14.21 4.49 -7.14
C LEU A 45 -12.92 4.91 -7.88
N LEU A 46 -12.23 3.95 -8.51
CA LEU A 46 -11.05 4.21 -9.32
C LEU A 46 -11.36 5.09 -10.55
N GLN A 47 -12.48 4.82 -11.23
CA GLN A 47 -12.93 5.63 -12.37
C GLN A 47 -13.29 7.04 -11.91
N LEU A 48 -13.92 7.17 -10.73
CA LEU A 48 -14.20 8.48 -10.14
C LEU A 48 -12.91 9.27 -9.87
N VAL A 49 -11.88 8.63 -9.28
CA VAL A 49 -10.58 9.28 -9.04
C VAL A 49 -9.94 9.74 -10.36
N THR A 50 -9.96 8.91 -11.40
CA THR A 50 -9.39 9.30 -12.70
C THR A 50 -10.07 10.52 -13.32
N VAL A 51 -11.40 10.63 -13.17
CA VAL A 51 -12.14 11.82 -13.63
C VAL A 51 -11.81 13.04 -12.77
N LEU A 52 -11.73 12.86 -11.45
CA LEU A 52 -11.38 13.95 -10.53
C LEU A 52 -9.95 14.46 -10.73
N GLU A 53 -9.03 13.63 -11.19
CA GLU A 53 -7.66 14.03 -11.50
C GLU A 53 -7.63 15.09 -12.63
N GLU A 54 -8.52 14.97 -13.63
CA GLU A 54 -8.65 15.98 -14.71
C GLU A 54 -9.15 17.35 -14.18
N TYR A 55 -9.82 17.36 -13.04
CA TYR A 55 -10.41 18.56 -12.42
C TYR A 55 -9.85 18.86 -11.03
N LYS A 56 -8.60 18.44 -10.75
CA LYS A 56 -7.96 18.50 -9.44
C LYS A 56 -7.91 19.89 -8.78
N LEU A 57 -7.90 20.95 -9.59
CA LEU A 57 -7.93 22.34 -9.10
C LEU A 57 -9.31 22.76 -8.59
N ALA A 58 -10.38 22.18 -9.14
CA ALA A 58 -11.77 22.49 -8.77
C ALA A 58 -12.31 21.57 -7.66
N PHE A 59 -11.71 20.39 -7.48
CA PHE A 59 -12.15 19.36 -6.54
C PHE A 59 -10.99 18.87 -5.66
N HIS A 60 -10.29 19.78 -5.01
CA HIS A 60 -9.05 19.45 -4.31
C HIS A 60 -9.31 18.53 -3.11
N GLU A 61 -10.29 18.87 -2.27
CA GLU A 61 -10.60 18.14 -1.05
C GLU A 61 -11.23 16.79 -1.36
N LEU A 62 -12.16 16.76 -2.32
CA LEU A 62 -12.81 15.53 -2.76
C LEU A 62 -11.84 14.59 -3.47
N HIS A 63 -10.92 15.11 -4.29
CA HIS A 63 -9.86 14.31 -4.91
C HIS A 63 -8.95 13.69 -3.84
N LYS A 64 -8.49 14.50 -2.88
CA LYS A 64 -7.68 14.04 -1.75
C LYS A 64 -8.38 12.91 -0.98
N LEU A 65 -9.64 13.11 -0.59
CA LEU A 65 -10.43 12.08 0.11
C LEU A 65 -10.62 10.82 -0.73
N SER A 66 -10.86 10.96 -2.03
CA SER A 66 -11.04 9.82 -2.94
C SER A 66 -9.76 9.01 -3.12
N VAL A 67 -8.60 9.68 -3.24
CA VAL A 67 -7.29 9.02 -3.30
C VAL A 67 -7.01 8.28 -1.99
N ILE A 68 -7.26 8.91 -0.84
CA ILE A 68 -7.10 8.26 0.47
C ILE A 68 -8.00 7.03 0.57
N ALA A 69 -9.27 7.12 0.15
CA ALA A 69 -10.21 6.01 0.17
C ALA A 69 -9.77 4.83 -0.72
N VAL A 70 -9.16 5.08 -1.88
CA VAL A 70 -8.58 4.02 -2.74
C VAL A 70 -7.28 3.47 -2.15
N THR A 71 -6.49 4.31 -1.47
CA THR A 71 -5.18 3.95 -0.92
C THR A 71 -5.29 3.15 0.36
N ILE A 72 -6.28 3.46 1.22
CA ILE A 72 -6.62 2.63 2.38
C ILE A 72 -7.19 1.34 1.80
N PRO A 73 -6.48 0.21 1.91
CA PRO A 73 -6.98 -1.02 1.34
C PRO A 73 -8.26 -1.39 2.10
N ALA A 74 -9.40 -1.39 1.41
CA ALA A 74 -10.65 -1.96 1.92
C ALA A 74 -10.47 -3.45 2.31
N SER A 75 -9.41 -4.09 1.80
CA SER A 75 -9.04 -5.45 2.14
C SER A 75 -7.90 -5.48 3.17
N SER A 76 -8.18 -6.08 4.32
CA SER A 76 -7.18 -6.54 5.29
C SER A 76 -6.16 -7.53 4.70
N SER A 77 -6.41 -8.05 3.50
CA SER A 77 -5.64 -9.13 2.86
C SER A 77 -4.13 -8.87 2.77
N SER A 78 -3.69 -7.66 2.41
CA SER A 78 -2.25 -7.36 2.36
C SER A 78 -1.62 -7.36 3.76
N ARG A 79 -2.32 -6.81 4.76
CA ARG A 79 -1.87 -6.86 6.16
C ARG A 79 -1.88 -8.29 6.69
N GLU A 80 -2.93 -9.07 6.42
CA GLU A 80 -3.04 -10.48 6.80
C GLU A 80 -1.99 -11.36 6.13
N ARG A 81 -1.65 -11.09 4.86
CA ARG A 81 -0.55 -11.78 4.16
C ARG A 81 0.78 -11.51 4.85
N THR A 82 1.06 -10.25 5.20
CA THR A 82 2.26 -9.86 5.94
C THR A 82 2.29 -10.48 7.34
N PHE A 83 1.20 -10.40 8.10
CA PHE A 83 1.09 -11.02 9.42
C PHE A 83 1.19 -12.55 9.39
N SER A 84 0.60 -13.20 8.37
CA SER A 84 0.71 -14.65 8.15
C SER A 84 2.13 -15.04 7.76
N CYS A 85 2.78 -14.25 6.92
CA CYS A 85 4.20 -14.42 6.58
C CYS A 85 5.09 -14.30 7.83
N LEU A 86 4.92 -13.23 8.60
CA LEU A 86 5.61 -12.99 9.87
C LEU A 86 5.39 -14.12 10.87
N ARG A 87 4.14 -14.59 11.02
CA ARG A 87 3.82 -15.71 11.90
C ARG A 87 4.55 -16.98 11.47
N ARG A 88 4.52 -17.32 10.17
CA ARG A 88 5.29 -18.45 9.62
C ARG A 88 6.79 -18.29 9.86
N LEU A 89 7.33 -17.09 9.66
CA LEU A 89 8.76 -16.81 9.86
C LEU A 89 9.17 -16.98 11.33
N LYS A 90 8.37 -16.43 12.26
CA LYS A 90 8.59 -16.56 13.71
C LYS A 90 8.44 -18.01 14.19
N THR A 91 7.45 -18.75 13.66
CA THR A 91 7.25 -20.17 13.98
C THR A 91 8.37 -21.04 13.41
N TYR A 92 8.75 -20.84 12.15
CA TYR A 92 9.82 -21.60 11.49
C TYR A 92 11.18 -21.41 12.16
N LEU A 93 11.52 -20.17 12.52
CA LEU A 93 12.80 -19.86 13.17
C LEU A 93 12.79 -20.12 14.68
N ARG A 94 11.62 -20.44 15.27
CA ARG A 94 11.37 -20.92 16.65
C ARG A 94 12.20 -20.27 17.78
N SER A 95 12.66 -19.02 17.68
CA SER A 95 13.75 -18.53 18.54
C SER A 95 13.65 -17.08 19.01
N LYS A 96 14.37 -16.83 20.12
CA LYS A 96 14.72 -15.55 20.77
C LYS A 96 15.46 -14.59 19.82
N MET A 97 14.82 -14.22 18.72
CA MET A 97 15.36 -13.31 17.72
C MET A 97 15.10 -11.86 18.13
N THR A 98 16.06 -10.97 17.86
CA THR A 98 15.86 -9.54 18.06
C THR A 98 14.85 -8.99 17.05
N ASN A 99 14.10 -7.96 17.45
CA ASN A 99 13.10 -7.34 16.58
C ASN A 99 13.70 -6.81 15.27
N ASN A 100 14.95 -6.31 15.30
CA ASN A 100 15.64 -5.79 14.13
C ASN A 100 15.82 -6.88 13.07
N ARG A 101 16.44 -8.00 13.44
CA ARG A 101 16.67 -9.11 12.50
C ARG A 101 15.32 -9.68 12.01
N LEU A 102 14.29 -9.71 12.85
CA LEU A 102 12.94 -10.16 12.47
C LEU A 102 12.33 -9.24 11.41
N SER A 103 12.46 -7.93 11.59
CA SER A 103 12.01 -6.92 10.64
C SER A 103 12.72 -7.07 9.29
N ASP A 104 14.05 -7.22 9.29
CA ASP A 104 14.84 -7.39 8.07
C ASP A 104 14.41 -8.64 7.29
N LEU A 105 14.23 -9.78 7.98
CA LEU A 105 13.75 -11.00 7.34
C LEU A 105 12.29 -10.90 6.87
N ALA A 106 11.45 -10.14 7.57
CA ALA A 106 10.08 -9.91 7.17
C ALA A 106 10.01 -9.15 5.84
N VAL A 107 10.84 -8.13 5.67
CA VAL A 107 10.95 -7.37 4.41
C VAL A 107 11.34 -8.31 3.27
N LEU A 108 12.37 -9.14 3.45
CA LEU A 108 12.79 -10.13 2.45
C LEU A 108 11.69 -11.15 2.12
N ALA A 109 10.90 -11.56 3.11
CA ALA A 109 9.83 -12.54 2.93
C ALA A 109 8.57 -11.97 2.28
N VAL A 110 8.23 -10.70 2.56
CA VAL A 110 7.11 -9.98 1.91
C VAL A 110 7.48 -9.64 0.47
N GLU A 111 8.68 -9.09 0.25
CA GLU A 111 9.21 -8.71 -1.05
C GLU A 111 9.97 -9.85 -1.73
N ARG A 112 9.42 -11.07 -1.64
CA ARG A 112 10.10 -12.29 -2.12
C ARG A 112 10.50 -12.20 -3.59
N SER A 113 9.71 -11.56 -4.43
CA SER A 113 9.99 -11.38 -5.86
C SER A 113 11.23 -10.51 -6.11
N LEU A 114 11.47 -9.49 -5.27
CA LEU A 114 12.66 -8.65 -5.31
C LEU A 114 13.83 -9.35 -4.64
N ALA A 115 13.61 -10.00 -3.49
CA ALA A 115 14.63 -10.76 -2.78
C ALA A 115 15.24 -11.87 -3.64
N ASN A 116 14.42 -12.56 -4.45
CA ASN A 116 14.89 -13.57 -5.40
C ASN A 116 15.76 -13.02 -6.54
N LYS A 117 15.72 -11.70 -6.80
CA LYS A 117 16.58 -11.04 -7.80
C LYS A 117 17.92 -10.58 -7.23
N ILE A 118 18.11 -10.67 -5.92
CA ILE A 118 19.36 -10.31 -5.27
C ILE A 118 20.40 -11.40 -5.59
N ASP A 119 21.57 -10.98 -6.06
CA ASP A 119 22.71 -11.87 -6.25
C ASP A 119 23.30 -12.26 -4.89
N LEU A 120 23.06 -13.52 -4.52
CA LEU A 120 23.53 -14.06 -3.25
C LEU A 120 25.05 -14.09 -3.15
N GLN A 121 25.78 -14.30 -4.26
CA GLN A 121 27.24 -14.33 -4.24
C GLN A 121 27.79 -12.95 -3.90
N ARG A 122 27.25 -11.91 -4.55
CA ARG A 122 27.59 -10.54 -4.22
C ARG A 122 27.32 -10.19 -2.76
N VAL A 123 26.21 -10.68 -2.18
CA VAL A 123 25.91 -10.46 -0.75
C VAL A 123 26.94 -11.16 0.15
N VAL A 124 27.37 -12.37 -0.21
CA VAL A 124 28.42 -13.09 0.51
C VAL A 124 29.75 -12.35 0.43
N ASP A 125 30.15 -11.89 -0.75
CA ASP A 125 31.39 -11.12 -0.96
C ASP A 125 31.38 -9.82 -0.14
N MET A 126 30.25 -9.10 -0.15
CA MET A 126 30.08 -7.88 0.64
C MET A 126 30.13 -8.18 2.15
N PHE A 127 29.55 -9.29 2.60
CA PHE A 127 29.57 -9.68 3.99
C PHE A 127 30.99 -10.04 4.45
N ASP A 128 31.74 -10.79 3.64
CA ASP A 128 33.15 -11.16 3.90
C ASP A 128 34.06 -9.93 3.94
N ALA A 129 33.90 -9.00 2.99
CA ALA A 129 34.63 -7.74 2.99
C ALA A 129 34.32 -6.86 4.23
N ALA A 130 33.07 -6.87 4.71
CA ALA A 130 32.65 -6.06 5.84
C ALA A 130 32.97 -6.70 7.21
N HIS A 131 33.02 -8.03 7.30
CA HIS A 131 33.29 -8.76 8.53
C HIS A 131 34.63 -9.46 8.45
N ASN A 132 35.62 -8.98 9.22
CA ASN A 132 36.97 -9.56 9.31
C ASN A 132 36.99 -10.94 10.05
N ASN A 133 35.87 -11.66 10.06
CA ASN A 133 35.64 -12.88 10.83
C ASN A 133 35.61 -14.08 9.88
N ARG A 134 36.71 -14.83 9.84
CA ARG A 134 37.08 -15.84 8.83
C ARG A 134 36.24 -17.14 8.79
N ARG A 135 35.04 -17.17 9.38
CA ARG A 135 34.23 -18.39 9.48
C ARG A 135 32.76 -18.13 9.24
N ILE A 136 32.34 -18.41 8.00
CA ILE A 136 30.94 -18.70 7.68
C ILE A 136 30.84 -20.23 7.53
N ARG A 137 30.27 -20.95 8.51
CA ARG A 137 29.94 -22.37 8.33
C ARG A 137 28.65 -22.49 7.53
N LEU A 138 28.78 -22.45 6.21
CA LEU A 138 27.71 -22.88 5.31
C LEU A 138 27.78 -24.40 5.19
N HIS A 139 26.95 -25.10 5.97
CA HIS A 139 26.60 -26.48 5.63
C HIS A 139 25.71 -26.41 4.38
N LEU A 140 26.35 -26.39 3.21
CA LEU A 140 25.68 -26.53 1.93
C LEU A 140 24.87 -27.83 1.97
N TYR A 141 23.57 -27.73 1.71
CA TYR A 141 22.77 -28.84 1.24
C TYR A 141 23.41 -29.32 -0.08
N ALA A 142 24.25 -30.34 0.02
CA ALA A 142 24.68 -31.10 -1.13
C ALA A 142 23.43 -31.74 -1.73
N GLY A 143 23.08 -31.31 -2.95
CA GLY A 143 22.07 -31.97 -3.75
C GLY A 143 22.41 -33.44 -3.90
N LYS A 144 21.47 -34.28 -3.47
CA LYS A 144 21.09 -35.48 -4.18
C LYS A 144 19.75 -35.19 -4.86
#